data_AF-B4NS12-F1
#
_entry.id   AF-B4NS12-F1
#
_cell.length_a   1.000
_cell.length_b   1.000
_cell.length_c   1.000
_cell.angle_alpha   90.00
_cell.angle_beta   90.00
_cell.angle_gamma   90.00
#
_symmetry.space_group_name_H-M   'P 1'
#
loop_
_entity.id
_entity.type
_entity.pdbx_description
1 polymer ?
#
loop_
_entity_poly.entity_id
_entity_poly.type
_entity_poly.pdbx_seq_one_letter_code
_entity_poly.pdbx_strand_id
1 'polypeptide(L)'
;MTVLINNLTEPTIHRTVKPQVLSAFGDIALSIGSHFLPYLSMVLDMLRVASNLQTDANNFDMNEYISELRESILEAYTGIIQGLKGVDQTAHPDVMHMEPHLMHIISFIKRIAQEGDVSDSMLASAAGFIGDLCTSFGPRLYPLLDDAIITQFLAEGKRSKAQRTKMLCTWAVKEIKKINTQVITQ
;
A
#
# COMPACT_ATOMS: atom_id res chain seq x y z
N MET A 1 18.23 1.77 10.77
CA MET A 1 17.71 2.52 9.61
C MET A 1 18.81 2.95 8.63
N THR A 2 19.88 3.61 9.09
CA THR A 2 20.97 4.14 8.24
C THR A 2 21.57 3.13 7.25
N VAL A 3 21.86 1.89 7.69
CA VAL A 3 22.43 0.85 6.80
C VAL A 3 21.48 0.49 5.65
N LEU A 4 20.17 0.36 5.93
CA LEU A 4 19.15 0.04 4.94
C LEU A 4 19.01 1.18 3.91
N ILE A 5 19.04 2.43 4.39
CA ILE A 5 18.99 3.62 3.53
C ILE A 5 20.20 3.65 2.59
N ASN A 6 21.40 3.43 3.11
CA ASN A 6 22.62 3.43 2.30
C ASN A 6 22.57 2.36 1.19
N ASN A 7 22.02 1.18 1.49
CA ASN A 7 21.83 0.12 0.50
C ASN A 7 20.86 0.53 -0.63
N LEU A 8 19.82 1.33 -0.36
CA LEU A 8 18.90 1.79 -1.39
C LEU A 8 19.50 2.83 -2.34
N THR A 9 20.45 3.64 -1.83
CA THR A 9 21.15 4.67 -2.60
C THR A 9 22.32 4.14 -3.40
N GLU A 10 22.80 2.93 -3.11
CA GLU A 10 23.95 2.32 -3.77
C GLU A 10 23.59 1.83 -5.19
N PRO A 11 24.15 2.41 -6.26
CA PRO A 11 23.81 2.03 -7.63
C PRO A 11 24.27 0.62 -8.00
N THR A 12 25.31 0.12 -7.32
CA THR A 12 25.91 -1.20 -7.59
C THR A 12 25.16 -2.35 -6.91
N ILE A 13 24.18 -2.05 -6.05
CA ILE A 13 23.42 -3.09 -5.36
C ILE A 13 22.55 -3.87 -6.35
N HIS A 14 22.47 -5.19 -6.15
CA HIS A 14 21.62 -6.02 -6.99
C HIS A 14 20.16 -5.59 -6.83
N ARG A 15 19.45 -5.42 -7.95
CA ARG A 15 18.09 -4.86 -7.98
C ARG A 15 17.12 -5.58 -7.04
N THR A 16 17.24 -6.89 -6.88
CA THR A 16 16.38 -7.71 -5.99
C THR A 16 16.53 -7.38 -4.50
N VAL A 17 17.58 -6.66 -4.09
CA VAL A 17 17.72 -6.21 -2.69
C VAL A 17 16.75 -5.07 -2.36
N LYS A 18 16.40 -4.23 -3.36
CA LYS A 18 15.55 -3.06 -3.12
C LYS A 18 14.13 -3.44 -2.66
N PRO A 19 13.40 -4.36 -3.29
CA PRO A 19 12.11 -4.84 -2.80
C PRO A 19 12.17 -5.30 -1.33
N GLN A 20 13.16 -6.13 -1.00
CA GLN A 20 13.35 -6.69 0.34
C GLN A 20 13.59 -5.61 1.41
N VAL A 21 14.40 -4.59 1.09
CA VAL A 21 14.62 -3.47 2.01
C VAL A 21 13.36 -2.62 2.21
N LEU A 22 12.57 -2.42 1.15
CA LEU A 22 11.31 -1.66 1.26
C LEU A 22 10.31 -2.40 2.15
N SER A 23 10.11 -3.71 1.93
CA SER A 23 9.20 -4.52 2.76
C SER A 23 9.65 -4.51 4.24
N ALA A 24 10.96 -4.62 4.49
CA ALA A 24 11.52 -4.52 5.85
C ALA A 24 11.23 -3.18 6.56
N PHE A 25 11.05 -2.07 5.84
CA PHE A 25 10.59 -0.83 6.49
C PHE A 25 9.19 -0.95 7.07
N GLY A 26 8.30 -1.69 6.41
CA GLY A 26 6.97 -2.02 6.92
C GLY A 26 7.06 -2.83 8.21
N ASP A 27 7.87 -3.89 8.23
CA ASP A 27 8.07 -4.73 9.41
C ASP A 27 8.64 -3.94 10.60
N ILE A 28 9.61 -3.06 10.34
CA ILE A 28 10.17 -2.18 11.37
C ILE A 28 9.09 -1.25 11.91
N ALA A 29 8.33 -0.59 11.03
CA ALA A 29 7.26 0.32 11.44
C ALA A 29 6.18 -0.40 12.27
N LEU A 30 5.79 -1.60 11.84
CA LEU A 30 4.85 -2.46 12.55
C LEU A 30 5.37 -2.84 13.95
N SER A 31 6.68 -3.10 14.05
CA SER A 31 7.31 -3.54 15.31
C SER A 31 7.52 -2.42 16.32
N ILE A 32 7.82 -1.19 15.88
CA ILE A 32 8.20 -0.08 16.77
C ILE A 32 7.11 1.00 16.90
N GLY A 33 6.04 0.92 16.10
CA GLY A 33 4.90 1.83 16.11
C GLY A 33 5.30 3.29 15.96
N SER A 34 4.84 4.14 16.88
CA SER A 34 5.14 5.58 16.93
C SER A 34 6.63 5.93 16.92
N HIS A 35 7.52 5.03 17.37
CA HIS A 35 8.97 5.26 17.30
C HIS A 35 9.50 5.28 15.85
N PHE A 36 8.66 4.96 14.86
CA PHE A 36 8.97 5.06 13.45
C PHE A 36 8.85 6.50 12.91
N LEU A 37 8.13 7.39 13.59
CA LEU A 37 7.89 8.77 13.13
C LEU A 37 9.15 9.53 12.67
N PRO A 38 10.32 9.45 13.34
CA PRO A 38 11.53 10.11 12.88
C PRO A 38 12.02 9.69 11.49
N TYR A 39 11.60 8.50 11.03
CA TYR A 39 11.99 7.94 9.73
C TYR A 39 10.90 8.05 8.68
N LEU A 40 9.66 8.36 9.10
CA LEU A 40 8.47 8.27 8.26
C LEU A 40 8.59 9.08 6.97
N SER A 41 8.90 10.38 7.07
CA SER A 41 8.99 11.26 5.90
C SER A 41 9.98 10.72 4.86
N MET A 42 11.16 10.29 5.31
CA MET A 42 12.21 9.77 4.44
C MET A 42 11.79 8.47 3.75
N VAL A 43 11.17 7.55 4.50
CA VAL A 43 10.70 6.28 3.95
C VAL A 43 9.56 6.49 2.95
N LEU A 44 8.61 7.39 3.24
CA LEU A 44 7.52 7.71 2.32
C LEU A 44 8.03 8.34 1.02
N ASP A 45 9.04 9.19 1.08
CA ASP A 45 9.68 9.74 -0.13
C ASP A 45 10.37 8.65 -0.97
N MET A 46 11.04 7.70 -0.32
CA MET A 46 11.64 6.55 -1.02
C MET A 46 10.59 5.67 -1.70
N LEU A 47 9.51 5.33 -0.99
CA LEU A 47 8.39 4.55 -1.53
C LEU A 47 7.73 5.29 -2.70
N ARG A 48 7.56 6.62 -2.59
CA ARG A 48 7.02 7.45 -3.66
C ARG A 48 7.88 7.37 -4.91
N VAL A 49 9.20 7.56 -4.79
CA VAL A 49 10.13 7.48 -5.94
C VAL A 49 10.10 6.09 -6.56
N ALA A 50 10.19 5.03 -5.74
CA ALA A 50 10.17 3.65 -6.23
C ALA A 50 8.85 3.29 -6.94
N SER A 51 7.72 3.79 -6.45
CA SER A 51 6.38 3.54 -7.02
C SER A 51 6.13 4.17 -8.40
N ASN A 52 7.04 5.04 -8.86
CA ASN A 52 6.99 5.70 -10.16
C ASN A 52 7.86 5.02 -11.21
N LEU A 53 8.59 3.96 -10.85
CA LEU A 53 9.30 3.14 -11.85
C LEU A 53 8.28 2.49 -12.79
N GLN A 54 8.55 2.63 -14.09
CA GLN A 54 7.66 2.20 -15.16
C GLN A 54 8.12 0.89 -15.78
N THR A 55 7.16 0.08 -16.18
CA THR A 55 7.37 -1.15 -16.95
C THR A 55 7.90 -0.82 -18.35
N ASP A 56 8.61 -1.78 -18.94
CA ASP A 56 9.08 -1.72 -20.32
C ASP A 56 8.50 -2.92 -21.06
N ALA A 57 7.64 -2.64 -22.06
CA ALA A 57 6.95 -3.67 -22.83
C ALA A 57 7.89 -4.71 -23.48
N ASN A 58 9.16 -4.35 -23.69
CA ASN A 58 10.14 -5.22 -24.33
C ASN A 58 11.06 -5.96 -23.34
N ASN A 59 10.91 -5.75 -22.03
CA ASN A 59 11.81 -6.30 -21.02
C ASN A 59 11.04 -7.05 -19.93
N PHE A 60 10.84 -8.35 -20.16
CA PHE A 60 10.12 -9.24 -19.25
C PHE A 60 10.75 -9.26 -17.84
N ASP A 61 12.07 -9.43 -17.75
CA ASP A 61 12.80 -9.47 -16.46
C ASP A 61 12.64 -8.15 -15.67
N MET A 62 12.59 -7.01 -16.36
CA MET A 62 12.35 -5.73 -15.71
C MET A 62 10.92 -5.60 -15.22
N ASN A 63 9.94 -6.12 -15.97
CA ASN A 63 8.54 -6.10 -15.56
C ASN A 63 8.28 -7.01 -14.35
N GLU A 64 8.89 -8.19 -14.31
CA GLU A 64 8.84 -9.09 -13.14
C GLU A 64 9.44 -8.40 -11.91
N TYR A 65 10.60 -7.77 -12.05
CA TYR A 65 11.23 -6.99 -10.99
C TYR A 65 10.34 -5.82 -10.51
N ILE A 66 9.72 -5.08 -11.43
CA ILE A 66 8.82 -3.98 -11.06
C ILE A 66 7.58 -4.50 -10.34
N SER A 67 7.06 -5.66 -10.75
CA SER A 67 5.97 -6.33 -10.04
C SER A 67 6.37 -6.66 -8.61
N GLU A 68 7.51 -7.32 -8.40
CA GLU A 68 8.04 -7.61 -7.04
C GLU A 68 8.23 -6.32 -6.21
N LEU A 69 8.79 -5.27 -6.83
CA LEU A 69 9.02 -4.00 -6.16
C LEU A 69 7.72 -3.34 -5.70
N ARG A 70 6.67 -3.37 -6.52
CA ARG A 70 5.37 -2.77 -6.20
C ARG A 70 4.66 -3.52 -5.08
N GLU A 71 4.79 -4.84 -5.06
CA GLU A 71 4.23 -5.65 -3.98
C GLU A 71 4.91 -5.31 -2.66
N SER A 72 6.24 -5.22 -2.66
CA SER A 72 7.02 -4.80 -1.49
C SER A 72 6.69 -3.38 -1.02
N ILE A 73 6.35 -2.46 -1.95
CA ILE A 73 5.89 -1.11 -1.59
C ILE A 73 4.52 -1.16 -0.89
N LEU A 74 3.59 -2.01 -1.36
CA LEU A 74 2.29 -2.18 -0.71
C LEU A 74 2.44 -2.81 0.69
N GLU A 75 3.33 -3.78 0.85
CA GLU A 75 3.68 -4.36 2.16
C GLU A 75 4.28 -3.32 3.10
N ALA A 76 5.21 -2.50 2.59
CA ALA A 76 5.81 -1.41 3.35
C ALA A 76 4.74 -0.42 3.85
N TYR A 77 3.85 0.03 2.97
CA TYR A 77 2.75 0.91 3.36
C TYR A 77 1.80 0.25 4.37
N THR A 78 1.51 -1.04 4.21
CA THR A 78 0.68 -1.83 5.13
C THR A 78 1.30 -1.87 6.53
N GLY A 79 2.59 -2.21 6.64
CA GLY A 79 3.29 -2.23 7.91
C GLY A 79 3.37 -0.85 8.58
N ILE A 80 3.59 0.21 7.79
CA ILE A 80 3.60 1.59 8.28
C ILE A 80 2.23 1.99 8.84
N ILE A 81 1.15 1.81 8.08
CA ILE A 81 -0.17 2.24 8.54
C ILE A 81 -0.62 1.45 9.77
N GLN A 82 -0.39 0.14 9.79
CA GLN A 82 -0.74 -0.70 10.94
C GLN A 82 0.11 -0.36 12.17
N GLY A 83 1.42 -0.12 12.00
CA GLY A 83 2.30 0.30 13.08
C GLY A 83 1.90 1.65 13.68
N LEU A 84 1.60 2.65 12.84
CA LEU A 84 1.19 3.97 13.32
C LEU A 84 -0.24 4.01 13.86
N LYS A 85 -1.13 3.14 13.37
CA LYS A 85 -2.50 3.01 13.88
C LYS A 85 -2.53 2.40 15.29
N GLY A 86 -1.62 1.48 15.59
CA GLY A 86 -1.59 0.73 16.85
C GLY A 86 -2.65 -0.37 16.91
N VAL A 87 -2.73 -1.05 18.06
CA VAL A 87 -3.60 -2.23 18.29
C VAL A 87 -4.91 -1.90 19.01
N ASP A 88 -5.07 -0.66 19.46
CA ASP A 88 -6.25 -0.21 20.20
C ASP A 88 -7.47 -0.05 19.29
N GLN A 89 -8.66 -0.03 19.89
CA GLN A 89 -9.93 0.14 19.14
C GLN A 89 -10.02 1.50 18.44
N THR A 90 -9.37 2.53 19.02
CA THR A 90 -9.27 3.85 18.43
C THR A 90 -7.90 3.99 17.78
N ALA A 91 -7.87 4.40 16.51
CA ALA A 91 -6.63 4.62 15.78
C ALA A 91 -5.78 5.69 16.48
N HIS A 92 -4.50 5.39 16.69
CA HIS A 92 -3.56 6.33 17.27
C HIS A 92 -3.38 7.57 16.36
N PRO A 93 -3.29 8.80 16.91
CA PRO A 93 -3.23 10.02 16.12
C PRO A 93 -2.09 10.07 15.10
N ASP A 94 -1.00 9.36 15.35
CA ASP A 94 0.18 9.32 14.47
C ASP A 94 -0.13 8.85 13.05
N VAL A 95 -1.20 8.06 12.86
CA VAL A 95 -1.63 7.65 11.52
C VAL A 95 -1.98 8.84 10.63
N MET A 96 -2.34 9.99 11.22
CA MET A 96 -2.64 11.22 10.47
C MET A 96 -1.41 11.81 9.77
N HIS A 97 -0.18 11.43 10.16
CA HIS A 97 1.02 11.81 9.42
C HIS A 97 1.07 11.20 8.00
N MET A 98 0.27 10.16 7.73
CA MET A 98 0.13 9.59 6.39
C MET A 98 -0.83 10.39 5.49
N GLU A 99 -1.68 11.25 6.05
CA GLU A 99 -2.75 11.97 5.33
C GLU A 99 -2.23 12.77 4.11
N PRO A 100 -1.12 13.53 4.19
CA PRO A 100 -0.59 14.29 3.05
C PRO A 100 -0.16 13.42 1.87
N HIS A 101 0.05 12.11 2.09
CA HIS A 101 0.58 11.18 1.09
C HIS A 101 -0.52 10.36 0.41
N LEU A 102 -1.76 10.39 0.92
CA LEU A 102 -2.87 9.56 0.46
C LEU A 102 -3.17 9.71 -1.03
N MET A 103 -3.13 10.93 -1.57
CA MET A 103 -3.40 11.15 -2.99
C MET A 103 -2.41 10.40 -3.90
N HIS A 104 -1.11 10.43 -3.57
CA HIS A 104 -0.09 9.71 -4.34
C HIS A 104 -0.27 8.19 -4.18
N ILE A 105 -0.53 7.75 -2.96
CA ILE A 105 -0.73 6.33 -2.62
C ILE A 105 -1.92 5.74 -3.38
N ILE A 106 -3.08 6.41 -3.37
CA ILE A 106 -4.25 5.95 -4.12
C ILE A 106 -3.99 5.99 -5.63
N SER A 107 -3.31 7.02 -6.13
CA SER A 107 -2.89 7.08 -7.53
C SER A 107 -1.98 5.92 -7.92
N PHE A 108 -1.09 5.49 -7.02
CA PHE A 108 -0.24 4.30 -7.23
C PHE A 108 -1.06 3.01 -7.35
N ILE A 109 -2.03 2.79 -6.45
CA ILE A 109 -2.93 1.63 -6.53
C ILE A 109 -3.73 1.64 -7.84
N LYS A 110 -4.22 2.81 -8.26
CA LYS A 110 -4.93 2.96 -9.54
C LYS A 110 -4.04 2.60 -10.73
N ARG A 111 -2.76 2.98 -10.72
CA ARG A 111 -1.81 2.56 -11.78
C ARG A 111 -1.66 1.05 -11.82
N ILE A 112 -1.46 0.39 -10.67
CA ILE A 112 -1.40 -1.08 -10.59
C ILE A 112 -2.65 -1.69 -11.23
N ALA A 113 -3.84 -1.21 -10.85
CA ALA A 113 -5.12 -1.72 -11.35
C ALA A 113 -5.30 -1.57 -12.87
N GLN A 114 -4.62 -0.62 -13.52
CA GLN A 114 -4.76 -0.33 -14.95
C GLN A 114 -3.77 -1.09 -15.84
N GLU A 115 -2.76 -1.75 -15.28
CA GLU A 115 -1.68 -2.38 -16.05
C GLU A 115 -2.03 -3.79 -16.58
N GLY A 116 -3.22 -4.30 -16.29
CA GLY A 116 -3.81 -5.48 -16.95
C GLY A 116 -3.27 -6.85 -16.53
N ASP A 117 -2.05 -6.93 -15.97
CA ASP A 117 -1.44 -8.18 -15.47
C ASP A 117 -1.11 -8.08 -13.98
N VAL A 118 -2.15 -8.01 -13.15
CA VAL A 118 -2.01 -7.94 -11.69
C VAL A 118 -2.12 -9.33 -11.10
N SER A 119 -1.06 -9.79 -10.42
CA SER A 119 -1.05 -11.08 -9.72
C SER A 119 -2.07 -11.12 -8.58
N ASP A 120 -2.55 -12.32 -8.23
CA ASP A 120 -3.45 -12.50 -7.09
C ASP A 120 -2.86 -11.99 -5.77
N SER A 121 -1.53 -12.07 -5.63
CA SER A 121 -0.80 -11.62 -4.43
C SER A 121 -0.74 -10.09 -4.37
N MET A 122 -0.38 -9.43 -5.48
CA MET A 122 -0.41 -7.97 -5.60
C MET A 122 -1.81 -7.42 -5.31
N LEU A 123 -2.83 -8.06 -5.89
CA LEU A 123 -4.22 -7.66 -5.71
C LEU A 123 -4.69 -7.84 -4.26
N ALA A 124 -4.26 -8.92 -3.60
CA ALA A 124 -4.48 -9.16 -2.19
C ALA A 124 -3.82 -8.09 -1.31
N SER A 125 -2.55 -7.75 -1.57
CA SER A 125 -1.80 -6.73 -0.85
C SER A 125 -2.42 -5.35 -0.99
N ALA A 126 -2.81 -4.97 -2.22
CA ALA A 126 -3.49 -3.70 -2.47
C ALA A 126 -4.86 -3.63 -1.79
N ALA A 127 -5.64 -4.71 -1.84
CA ALA A 127 -6.95 -4.77 -1.17
C ALA A 127 -6.82 -4.71 0.35
N GLY A 128 -5.88 -5.44 0.94
CA GLY A 128 -5.58 -5.37 2.37
C GLY A 128 -5.25 -3.95 2.80
N PHE A 129 -4.34 -3.31 2.06
CA PHE A 129 -3.95 -1.95 2.35
C PHE A 129 -5.08 -0.91 2.19
N ILE A 130 -5.95 -1.05 1.18
CA ILE A 130 -7.16 -0.21 1.05
C ILE A 130 -8.06 -0.36 2.29
N GLY A 131 -8.25 -1.58 2.78
CA GLY A 131 -9.04 -1.81 3.99
C GLY A 131 -8.39 -1.18 5.23
N ASP A 132 -7.07 -1.26 5.37
CA ASP A 132 -6.35 -0.58 6.46
C ASP A 132 -6.50 0.94 6.40
N LEU A 133 -6.42 1.54 5.21
CA LEU A 133 -6.70 2.95 5.01
C LEU A 133 -8.13 3.31 5.46
N CYS A 134 -9.12 2.52 5.06
CA CYS A 134 -10.52 2.75 5.47
C CYS A 134 -10.70 2.71 6.98
N THR A 135 -10.09 1.73 7.66
CA THR A 135 -10.19 1.61 9.12
C THR A 135 -9.38 2.66 9.88
N SER A 136 -8.43 3.34 9.23
CA SER A 136 -7.57 4.36 9.83
C SER A 136 -8.12 5.78 9.64
N PHE A 137 -8.61 6.10 8.44
CA PHE A 137 -9.05 7.44 8.06
C PHE A 137 -10.57 7.61 8.04
N GLY A 138 -11.33 6.51 8.02
CA GLY A 138 -12.78 6.54 8.07
C GLY A 138 -13.40 7.33 6.90
N PRO A 139 -14.49 8.09 7.16
CA PRO A 139 -15.24 8.84 6.14
C PRO A 139 -14.40 9.78 5.27
N ARG A 140 -13.31 10.34 5.81
CA ARG A 140 -12.45 11.31 5.11
C ARG A 140 -11.75 10.73 3.89
N LEU A 141 -11.56 9.41 3.87
CA LEU A 141 -10.94 8.70 2.76
C LEU A 141 -11.90 8.49 1.58
N TYR A 142 -13.22 8.51 1.82
CA TYR A 142 -14.21 8.14 0.83
C TYR A 142 -14.09 8.91 -0.50
N PRO A 143 -13.86 10.24 -0.53
CA PRO A 143 -13.70 10.98 -1.79
C PRO A 143 -12.53 10.50 -2.66
N LEU A 144 -11.52 9.85 -2.07
CA LEU A 144 -10.39 9.27 -2.81
C LEU A 144 -10.68 7.86 -3.33
N LEU A 145 -11.67 7.16 -2.74
CA LEU A 145 -12.00 5.76 -3.06
C LEU A 145 -13.29 5.60 -3.87
N ASP A 146 -14.11 6.65 -3.98
CA ASP A 146 -15.27 6.70 -4.87
C ASP A 146 -14.81 6.83 -6.34
N ASP A 147 -14.17 5.77 -6.82
CA ASP A 147 -13.52 5.70 -8.12
C ASP A 147 -13.81 4.34 -8.77
N ALA A 148 -14.19 4.39 -10.06
CA ALA A 148 -14.57 3.20 -10.82
C ALA A 148 -13.42 2.20 -10.96
N ILE A 149 -12.16 2.68 -11.06
CA ILE A 149 -10.97 1.82 -11.20
C ILE A 149 -10.78 0.99 -9.94
N ILE A 150 -10.84 1.62 -8.76
CA ILE A 150 -10.72 0.92 -7.48
C ILE A 150 -11.89 -0.06 -7.29
N THR A 151 -13.10 0.37 -7.64
CA THR A 151 -14.31 -0.46 -7.53
C THR A 151 -14.21 -1.71 -8.39
N GLN A 152 -13.79 -1.56 -9.65
CA GLN A 152 -13.60 -2.68 -10.57
C GLN A 152 -12.46 -3.60 -10.11
N PHE A 153 -11.33 -3.02 -9.71
CA PHE A 153 -10.16 -3.76 -9.23
C PHE A 153 -10.50 -4.71 -8.06
N LEU A 154 -11.23 -4.20 -7.06
CA LEU A 154 -11.70 -5.04 -5.95
C LEU A 154 -12.79 -6.03 -6.38
N ALA A 155 -13.64 -5.69 -7.34
CA ALA A 155 -14.67 -6.59 -7.86
C ALA A 155 -14.07 -7.80 -8.60
N GLU A 156 -12.97 -7.60 -9.32
CA GLU A 156 -12.19 -8.66 -9.97
C GLU A 156 -11.60 -9.61 -8.93
N GLY A 157 -10.97 -9.08 -7.88
CA GLY A 157 -10.42 -9.89 -6.79
C GLY A 157 -11.43 -10.76 -6.05
N LYS A 158 -12.68 -10.31 -5.92
CA LYS A 158 -13.75 -11.14 -5.33
C LYS A 158 -14.09 -12.38 -6.15
N ARG A 159 -13.69 -12.42 -7.43
CA ARG A 159 -13.84 -13.57 -8.34
C ARG A 159 -12.57 -14.44 -8.39
N SER A 160 -11.49 -14.02 -7.73
CA SER A 160 -10.26 -14.80 -7.64
C SER A 160 -10.51 -16.19 -7.06
N LYS A 161 -9.74 -17.17 -7.56
CA LYS A 161 -9.69 -18.54 -7.01
C LYS A 161 -8.87 -18.59 -5.73
N ALA A 162 -7.93 -17.66 -5.54
CA ALA A 162 -7.13 -17.53 -4.33
C ALA A 162 -8.00 -17.03 -3.18
N GLN A 163 -8.14 -17.85 -2.13
CA GLN A 163 -9.01 -17.55 -1.00
C GLN A 163 -8.60 -16.27 -0.26
N ARG A 164 -7.29 -16.04 -0.10
CA ARG A 164 -6.74 -14.83 0.54
C ARG A 164 -7.16 -13.58 -0.22
N THR A 165 -6.98 -13.55 -1.53
CA THR A 165 -7.34 -12.43 -2.41
C THR A 165 -8.84 -12.15 -2.34
N LYS A 166 -9.66 -13.19 -2.51
CA LYS A 166 -11.12 -13.08 -2.40
C LYS A 166 -11.57 -12.51 -1.04
N MET A 167 -10.96 -12.98 0.05
CA MET A 167 -11.26 -12.54 1.40
C MET A 167 -10.91 -11.05 1.59
N LEU A 168 -9.69 -10.64 1.24
CA LEU A 168 -9.22 -9.26 1.41
C LEU A 168 -10.00 -8.28 0.54
N CYS A 169 -10.29 -8.61 -0.73
CA CYS A 169 -11.12 -7.76 -1.57
C CYS A 169 -12.56 -7.65 -1.06
N THR A 170 -13.13 -8.75 -0.54
CA THR A 170 -14.47 -8.71 0.08
C THR A 170 -14.47 -7.81 1.31
N TRP A 171 -13.43 -7.90 2.14
CA TRP A 171 -13.26 -7.06 3.32
C TRP A 171 -13.07 -5.58 2.97
N ALA A 172 -12.17 -5.26 2.04
CA ALA A 172 -11.94 -3.88 1.58
C ALA A 172 -13.22 -3.21 1.05
N VAL A 173 -14.00 -3.93 0.23
CA VAL A 173 -15.31 -3.44 -0.26
C VAL A 173 -16.29 -3.20 0.88
N LYS A 174 -16.27 -4.03 1.92
CA LYS A 174 -17.12 -3.85 3.11
C LYS A 174 -16.72 -2.59 3.88
N GLU A 175 -15.42 -2.35 4.08
CA GLU A 175 -14.94 -1.16 4.78
C GLU A 175 -15.22 0.12 3.98
N ILE A 176 -15.06 0.11 2.64
CA ILE A 176 -15.47 1.25 1.78
C ILE A 176 -16.95 1.57 1.94
N LYS A 177 -17.82 0.54 1.93
CA LYS A 177 -19.26 0.74 2.14
C LYS A 177 -19.57 1.30 3.53
N LYS A 178 -18.87 0.83 4.56
CA LYS A 178 -19.05 1.30 5.94
C LYS A 178 -18.72 2.79 6.05
N ILE A 179 -17.60 3.24 5.48
CA ILE A 179 -17.23 4.66 5.50
C ILE A 179 -18.17 5.52 4.65
N ASN A 180 -18.69 5.01 3.52
CA ASN A 180 -19.70 5.71 2.72
C ASN A 180 -20.98 5.97 3.51
N THR A 181 -21.53 4.95 4.16
CA THR A 181 -22.74 5.11 4.99
C THR A 181 -22.55 6.16 6.07
N GLN A 182 -21.35 6.21 6.67
CA GLN A 182 -21.02 7.23 7.68
C GLN A 182 -20.97 8.65 7.11
N VAL A 183 -20.47 8.84 5.87
CA VAL A 183 -20.53 10.13 5.15
C VAL A 183 -21.97 10.59 4.95
N ILE A 184 -22.87 9.68 4.55
CA ILE A 184 -24.28 9.99 4.26
C ILE A 184 -25.06 10.38 5.53
N THR A 185 -24.67 9.84 6.69
CA THR A 185 -25.35 10.08 7.97
C THR A 185 -24.87 11.34 8.72
N GLN A 186 -23.86 12.05 8.21
CA GLN A 186 -23.33 13.31 8.75
C GLN A 186 -23.92 14.51 8.03
#